data_AF-A0A023EFD8-F1
#
_entry.id   AF-A0A023EFD8-F1
#
_cell.length_a   1.000
_cell.length_b   1.000
_cell.length_c   1.000
_cell.angle_alpha   90.00
_cell.angle_beta   90.00
_cell.angle_gamma   90.00
#
_symmetry.space_group_name_H-M   'P 1'
#
loop_
_entity.id
_entity.type
_entity.pdbx_description
1 polymer ?
#
loop_
_entity_poly.entity_id
_entity_poly.type
_entity_poly.pdbx_seq_one_letter_code
_entity_poly.pdbx_strand_id
1 'polypeptide(L)'
;MKLFDNINEDVYRAYVFWASVLVVKMLVMSVLTGMQRFRKKAFVNPEDIARTPKLKLKTDDPDVERVRRAHLNDLENILPYFVIAFFYILTNPEPWIAVNLFRAVAVSRIAHTLVYAVVVIPQPARAVAWLIPYASSFYMAFQTLLHFL
;
A
#
# COMPACT_ATOMS: atom_id res chain seq x y z
N MET A 1 17.76 -30.20 1.10
CA MET A 1 16.70 -29.52 0.33
C MET A 1 16.85 -28.04 0.58
N LYS A 2 17.17 -27.20 -0.41
CA LYS A 2 17.27 -25.76 -0.15
C LYS A 2 15.84 -25.26 0.05
N LEU A 3 15.60 -24.44 1.08
CA LEU A 3 14.27 -23.95 1.46
C LEU A 3 13.46 -23.39 0.28
N PHE A 4 14.14 -22.78 -0.69
CA PHE A 4 13.53 -22.15 -1.86
C PHE A 4 13.23 -23.12 -3.02
N ASP A 5 13.78 -24.35 -3.02
CA ASP A 5 13.59 -25.31 -4.12
C ASP A 5 12.15 -25.86 -4.16
N ASN A 6 11.38 -25.70 -3.08
CA ASN A 6 10.01 -26.20 -2.94
C ASN A 6 8.93 -25.15 -3.16
N ILE A 7 9.31 -23.91 -3.46
CA ILE A 7 8.34 -22.84 -3.68
C ILE A 7 7.73 -23.01 -5.07
N ASN A 8 6.40 -23.00 -5.13
CA ASN A 8 5.70 -22.99 -6.41
C ASN A 8 6.07 -21.73 -7.23
N GLU A 9 6.52 -21.96 -8.47
CA GLU A 9 7.02 -20.90 -9.34
C GLU A 9 5.95 -19.85 -9.69
N ASP A 10 4.71 -20.28 -9.93
CA ASP A 10 3.60 -19.37 -10.27
C ASP A 10 3.26 -18.45 -9.10
N VAL A 11 3.27 -18.99 -7.88
CA VAL A 11 3.03 -18.24 -6.65
C VAL A 11 4.14 -17.21 -6.43
N TYR A 12 5.40 -17.62 -6.59
CA TYR A 12 6.55 -16.73 -6.46
C TYR A 12 6.50 -15.58 -7.48
N ARG A 13 6.29 -15.89 -8.76
CA ARG A 13 6.17 -14.89 -9.84
C ARG A 13 5.04 -13.91 -9.56
N ALA A 14 3.88 -14.40 -9.13
CA ALA A 14 2.75 -13.55 -8.78
C ALA A 14 3.05 -12.62 -7.60
N TYR A 15 3.68 -13.13 -6.55
CA TYR A 15 4.10 -12.30 -5.41
C TYR A 15 5.04 -11.20 -5.84
N VAL A 16 6.13 -11.53 -6.54
CA VAL A 16 7.14 -10.54 -6.97
C VAL A 16 6.50 -9.47 -7.85
N PHE A 17 5.63 -9.87 -8.78
CA PHE A 17 4.93 -8.93 -9.65
C PHE A 17 4.02 -7.98 -8.86
N TRP A 18 3.11 -8.51 -8.05
CA TRP A 18 2.14 -7.68 -7.31
C TRP A 18 2.79 -6.85 -6.19
N ALA A 19 3.83 -7.38 -5.54
CA ALA A 19 4.63 -6.62 -4.59
C ALA A 19 5.31 -5.44 -5.29
N SER A 20 5.92 -5.67 -6.45
CA SER A 20 6.55 -4.61 -7.25
C SER A 20 5.56 -3.53 -7.68
N VAL A 21 4.35 -3.93 -8.12
CA VAL A 21 3.27 -2.99 -8.44
C VAL A 21 2.91 -2.11 -7.25
N LEU A 22 2.81 -2.69 -6.05
CA LEU A 22 2.51 -1.95 -4.83
C LEU A 22 3.65 -1.02 -4.40
N VAL A 23 4.91 -1.43 -4.58
CA VAL A 23 6.08 -0.56 -4.37
C VAL A 23 6.02 0.65 -5.29
N VAL A 24 5.82 0.44 -6.59
CA VAL A 24 5.68 1.54 -7.56
C VAL A 24 4.56 2.49 -7.15
N LYS A 25 3.42 1.95 -6.74
CA LYS A 25 2.29 2.74 -6.26
C LYS A 25 2.64 3.58 -5.03
N MET A 26 3.36 3.04 -4.04
CA MET A 26 3.83 3.80 -2.88
C MET A 26 4.80 4.92 -3.28
N LEU A 27 5.72 4.66 -4.22
CA LEU A 27 6.61 5.69 -4.76
C LEU A 27 5.81 6.82 -5.42
N VAL A 28 4.80 6.50 -6.23
CA VAL A 28 3.89 7.48 -6.84
C VAL A 28 3.17 8.32 -5.77
N MET A 29 2.77 7.75 -4.64
CA MET A 29 2.12 8.50 -3.55
C MET A 29 3.00 9.60 -2.95
N SER A 30 4.31 9.37 -2.87
CA SER A 30 5.27 10.41 -2.44
C SER A 30 5.30 11.59 -3.41
N VAL A 31 5.32 11.31 -4.72
CA VAL A 31 5.30 12.31 -5.79
C VAL A 31 3.99 13.08 -5.77
N LEU A 32 2.84 12.40 -5.64
CA LEU A 32 1.52 13.04 -5.54
C LEU A 32 1.43 14.00 -4.35
N THR A 33 2.02 13.63 -3.21
CA THR A 33 2.09 14.52 -2.04
C THR A 33 2.88 15.79 -2.38
N GLY A 34 4.05 15.65 -3.01
CA GLY A 34 4.87 16.77 -3.47
C GLY A 34 4.12 17.68 -4.44
N MET A 35 3.51 17.10 -5.49
CA MET A 35 2.69 17.84 -6.46
C MET A 35 1.57 18.63 -5.77
N GLN A 36 0.90 18.04 -4.79
CA GLN A 36 -0.17 18.70 -4.05
C GLN A 36 0.34 19.88 -3.24
N ARG A 37 1.52 19.77 -2.60
CA ARG A 37 2.17 20.88 -1.88
C ARG A 37 2.47 22.05 -2.81
N PHE A 38 3.07 21.78 -3.97
CA PHE A 38 3.34 22.82 -4.97
C PHE A 38 2.05 23.47 -5.49
N ARG A 39 1.03 22.66 -5.83
CA ARG A 39 -0.27 23.16 -6.32
C ARG A 39 -0.98 24.04 -5.31
N LYS A 40 -0.95 23.68 -4.03
CA LYS A 40 -1.63 24.40 -2.93
C LYS A 40 -0.75 25.45 -2.27
N LYS A 41 0.51 25.59 -2.68
CA LYS A 41 1.51 26.46 -2.03
C LYS A 41 1.60 26.18 -0.52
N ALA A 42 1.49 24.90 -0.16
CA ALA A 42 1.38 24.43 1.22
C ALA A 42 2.64 23.66 1.62
N PHE A 43 3.65 24.42 2.03
CA PHE A 43 4.95 23.90 2.45
C PHE A 43 5.04 23.85 3.98
N VAL A 44 5.71 22.81 4.48
CA VAL A 44 5.85 22.53 5.91
C VAL A 44 7.15 23.09 6.47
N ASN A 45 8.16 23.25 5.62
CA ASN A 45 9.46 23.67 6.09
C ASN A 45 9.73 25.16 5.78
N PRO A 46 10.32 25.93 6.71
CA PRO A 46 10.62 27.35 6.51
C PRO A 46 11.54 27.63 5.32
N GLU A 47 12.48 26.74 5.01
CA GLU A 47 13.42 26.90 3.89
C GLU A 47 12.75 26.90 2.52
N ASP A 48 11.65 26.15 2.38
CA ASP A 48 10.88 26.06 1.13
C ASP A 48 10.14 27.36 0.79
N ILE A 49 9.86 28.17 1.82
CA ILE A 49 9.16 29.46 1.68
C ILE A 49 10.10 30.67 1.79
N ALA A 50 11.32 30.48 2.29
CA ALA A 50 12.29 31.55 2.54
C ALA A 50 12.60 32.38 1.29
N ARG A 51 12.55 31.77 0.10
CA ARG A 51 12.79 32.44 -1.19
C ARG A 51 11.55 33.11 -1.79
N THR A 52 10.37 32.91 -1.20
CA THR A 52 9.11 33.45 -1.75
C THR A 52 8.38 34.31 -0.71
N PRO A 53 8.54 35.65 -0.75
CA PRO A 53 8.05 36.58 0.28
C PRO A 53 6.54 36.55 0.55
N LYS A 54 5.75 36.01 -0.39
CA LYS A 54 4.28 35.94 -0.31
C LYS A 54 3.76 34.61 0.24
N LEU A 55 4.60 33.60 0.41
CA LEU A 55 4.19 32.31 0.95
C LEU A 55 4.29 32.30 2.47
N LYS A 56 3.20 31.91 3.13
CA LYS A 56 3.19 31.59 4.56
C LYS A 56 3.32 30.09 4.74
N LEU A 57 3.90 29.69 5.88
CA LEU A 57 3.93 28.30 6.30
C LEU A 57 2.49 27.78 6.39
N LYS A 58 2.19 26.68 5.71
CA LYS A 58 0.86 26.08 5.71
C LYS A 58 1.01 24.57 5.80
N THR A 59 0.94 24.07 7.03
CA THR A 59 1.21 22.69 7.40
C THR A 59 -0.05 21.80 7.35
N ASP A 60 -1.23 22.41 7.33
CA ASP A 60 -2.52 21.78 7.58
C ASP A 60 -3.47 21.81 6.37
N ASP A 61 -2.94 21.98 5.16
CA ASP A 61 -3.77 21.99 3.96
C ASP A 61 -4.57 20.67 3.82
N PRO A 62 -5.92 20.72 3.83
CA PRO A 62 -6.74 19.52 3.89
C PRO A 62 -6.51 18.54 2.74
N ASP A 63 -6.15 19.04 1.56
CA ASP A 63 -5.91 18.20 0.39
C ASP A 63 -4.54 17.54 0.45
N VAL A 64 -3.50 18.26 0.93
CA VAL A 64 -2.18 17.67 1.17
C VAL A 64 -2.28 16.58 2.24
N GLU A 65 -2.92 16.87 3.37
CA GLU A 65 -3.08 15.93 4.47
C GLU A 65 -3.98 14.74 4.09
N ARG A 66 -4.86 14.87 3.10
CA ARG A 66 -5.59 13.73 2.53
C ARG A 66 -4.65 12.78 1.79
N VAL A 67 -3.80 13.29 0.90
CA VAL A 67 -2.82 12.42 0.18
C VAL A 67 -1.85 11.78 1.18
N ARG A 68 -1.39 12.52 2.20
CA ARG A 68 -0.53 11.98 3.25
C ARG A 68 -1.19 10.85 4.04
N ARG A 69 -2.45 10.99 4.43
CA ARG A 69 -3.18 9.93 5.14
C ARG A 69 -3.38 8.68 4.27
N ALA A 70 -3.63 8.84 2.98
CA ALA A 70 -3.65 7.69 2.06
C ALA A 70 -2.28 7.00 2.01
N HIS A 71 -1.20 7.77 1.94
CA HIS A 71 0.15 7.21 1.91
C HIS A 71 0.54 6.54 3.23
N LEU A 72 0.16 7.12 4.38
CA LEU A 72 0.35 6.51 5.68
C LEU A 72 -0.40 5.17 5.78
N ASN A 73 -1.65 5.13 5.33
CA ASN A 73 -2.41 3.89 5.30
C ASN A 73 -1.76 2.84 4.39
N ASP A 74 -1.11 3.26 3.29
CA ASP A 74 -0.30 2.35 2.47
C ASP A 74 0.88 1.78 3.26
N LEU A 75 1.61 2.60 4.00
CA LEU A 75 2.72 2.13 4.84
C LEU A 75 2.23 1.14 5.90
N GLU A 76 1.13 1.44 6.57
CA GLU A 76 0.56 0.60 7.64
C GLU A 76 0.03 -0.75 7.15
N ASN A 77 -0.40 -0.86 5.88
CA ASN A 77 -1.05 -2.08 5.36
C ASN A 77 -0.18 -2.85 4.37
N ILE A 78 0.52 -2.16 3.47
CA ILE A 78 1.32 -2.79 2.42
C ILE A 78 2.63 -3.35 3.00
N LEU A 79 3.27 -2.67 3.96
CA LEU A 79 4.52 -3.17 4.54
C LEU A 79 4.31 -4.49 5.31
N PRO A 80 3.31 -4.62 6.21
CA PRO A 80 3.02 -5.92 6.82
C PRO A 80 2.59 -6.96 5.79
N TYR A 81 1.86 -6.57 4.74
CA TYR A 81 1.49 -7.47 3.65
C TYR A 81 2.73 -8.06 2.95
N PHE A 82 3.76 -7.26 2.65
CA PHE A 82 4.97 -7.79 2.01
C PHE A 82 5.64 -8.89 2.83
N VAL A 83 5.69 -8.70 4.15
CA VAL A 83 6.28 -9.67 5.09
C VAL A 83 5.43 -10.93 5.16
N ILE A 84 4.12 -10.80 5.40
CA ILE A 84 3.27 -11.98 5.61
C ILE A 84 3.01 -12.76 4.32
N ALA A 85 2.89 -12.08 3.18
CA ALA A 85 2.78 -12.75 1.89
C ALA A 85 4.07 -13.49 1.56
N PHE A 86 5.25 -12.94 1.87
CA PHE A 86 6.50 -13.66 1.71
C PHE A 86 6.53 -14.95 2.55
N PHE A 87 6.16 -14.87 3.83
CA PHE A 87 6.11 -16.06 4.68
C PHE A 87 5.08 -17.07 4.22
N TYR A 88 3.93 -16.63 3.73
CA TYR A 88 2.90 -17.51 3.20
C TYR A 88 3.37 -18.31 1.98
N ILE A 89 4.25 -17.77 1.14
CA ILE A 89 4.82 -18.51 0.00
C ILE A 89 5.70 -19.67 0.49
N LEU A 90 6.36 -19.51 1.65
CA LEU A 90 7.21 -20.55 2.25
C LEU A 90 6.40 -21.76 2.74
N THR A 91 5.08 -21.62 2.91
CA THR A 91 4.20 -22.74 3.32
C THR A 91 3.75 -23.61 2.14
N ASN A 92 4.28 -23.37 0.94
CA ASN A 92 3.87 -24.01 -0.32
C ASN A 92 2.34 -24.04 -0.50
N PRO A 93 1.68 -22.86 -0.52
CA PRO A 93 0.22 -22.77 -0.57
C PRO A 93 -0.31 -23.23 -1.93
N GLU A 94 -1.60 -23.54 -1.96
CA GLU A 94 -2.29 -23.85 -3.21
C GLU A 94 -2.22 -22.63 -4.17
N PRO A 95 -1.73 -22.80 -5.41
CA PRO A 95 -1.42 -21.67 -6.29
C PRO A 95 -2.62 -20.79 -6.64
N TRP A 96 -3.79 -21.38 -6.87
CA TRP A 96 -4.98 -20.63 -7.22
C TRP A 96 -5.40 -19.66 -6.11
N ILE A 97 -5.40 -20.11 -4.85
CA ILE A 97 -5.72 -19.28 -3.69
C ILE A 97 -4.68 -18.18 -3.52
N ALA A 98 -3.38 -18.53 -3.51
CA ALA A 98 -2.31 -17.56 -3.25
C ALA A 98 -2.26 -16.45 -4.31
N VAL A 99 -2.33 -16.80 -5.60
CA VAL A 99 -2.31 -15.82 -6.70
C VAL A 99 -3.51 -14.88 -6.62
N ASN A 100 -4.70 -15.40 -6.31
CA ASN A 100 -5.89 -14.56 -6.20
C ASN A 100 -5.88 -13.67 -4.96
N LEU A 101 -5.30 -14.11 -3.84
CA LEU A 101 -5.08 -13.25 -2.67
C LEU A 101 -4.16 -12.07 -3.00
N PHE A 102 -3.03 -12.31 -3.68
CA PHE A 102 -2.10 -11.25 -4.05
C PHE A 102 -2.75 -10.23 -5.00
N ARG A 103 -3.52 -10.72 -5.98
CA ARG A 103 -4.34 -9.88 -6.88
C ARG A 103 -5.35 -9.05 -6.11
N ALA A 104 -6.14 -9.67 -5.24
CA ALA A 104 -7.19 -9.02 -4.48
C ALA A 104 -6.62 -7.92 -3.58
N VAL A 105 -5.52 -8.19 -2.88
CA VAL A 105 -4.81 -7.19 -2.08
C VAL A 105 -4.36 -6.04 -2.97
N ALA A 106 -3.64 -6.32 -4.06
CA ALA A 106 -3.06 -5.26 -4.88
C ALA A 106 -4.13 -4.36 -5.52
N VAL A 107 -5.15 -4.95 -6.13
CA VAL A 107 -6.27 -4.20 -6.74
C VAL A 107 -7.01 -3.39 -5.67
N SER A 108 -7.29 -3.97 -4.51
CA SER A 108 -8.00 -3.27 -3.44
C SER A 108 -7.19 -2.11 -2.87
N ARG A 109 -5.86 -2.26 -2.72
CA ARG A 109 -4.97 -1.16 -2.30
C ARG A 109 -4.87 -0.05 -3.35
N ILE A 110 -4.87 -0.39 -4.64
CA ILE A 110 -4.92 0.63 -5.71
C ILE A 110 -6.26 1.37 -5.66
N ALA A 111 -7.36 0.63 -5.57
CA ALA A 111 -8.71 1.20 -5.45
C ALA A 111 -8.82 2.11 -4.23
N HIS A 112 -8.31 1.69 -3.06
CA HIS A 112 -8.30 2.50 -1.83
C HIS A 112 -7.64 3.87 -2.07
N THR A 113 -6.49 3.91 -2.73
CA THR A 113 -5.81 5.18 -3.05
C THR A 113 -6.59 6.03 -4.02
N LEU A 114 -7.20 5.45 -5.06
CA LEU A 114 -8.03 6.19 -6.00
C LEU A 114 -9.22 6.84 -5.30
N VAL A 115 -9.95 6.09 -4.47
CA VAL A 115 -11.15 6.60 -3.77
C VAL A 115 -10.84 7.52 -2.58
N TYR A 116 -9.61 7.50 -2.08
CA TYR A 116 -9.17 8.33 -0.95
C TYR A 116 -8.50 9.62 -1.40
N ALA A 117 -7.57 9.54 -2.35
CA ALA A 117 -6.66 10.63 -2.70
C ALA A 117 -6.99 11.31 -4.03
N VAL A 118 -7.57 10.60 -5.00
CA VAL A 118 -7.81 11.12 -6.37
C VAL A 118 -9.26 11.53 -6.56
N VAL A 119 -10.20 10.60 -6.36
CA VAL A 119 -11.64 10.82 -6.45
C VAL A 119 -12.20 10.62 -5.06
N VAL A 120 -12.62 11.70 -4.39
CA VAL A 120 -13.13 11.60 -3.02
C VAL A 120 -14.52 10.97 -3.05
N ILE A 121 -14.57 9.66 -2.83
CA ILE A 121 -15.83 8.91 -2.72
C ILE A 121 -16.22 8.86 -1.23
N PRO A 122 -17.47 9.19 -0.87
CA PRO A 122 -17.94 9.03 0.51
C PRO A 122 -17.82 7.58 0.99
N GLN A 123 -17.89 7.38 2.31
CA GLN A 123 -18.04 6.03 2.87
C GLN A 123 -19.27 5.36 2.22
N PRO A 124 -19.25 4.03 1.95
CA PRO A 124 -18.40 3.00 2.55
C PRO A 124 -17.21 2.52 1.69
N ALA A 125 -16.98 3.10 0.51
CA ALA A 125 -15.98 2.60 -0.46
C ALA A 125 -14.58 2.39 0.14
N ARG A 126 -14.15 3.30 1.03
CA ARG A 126 -12.86 3.22 1.74
C ARG A 126 -12.78 2.04 2.70
N ALA A 127 -13.84 1.77 3.45
CA ALA A 127 -13.87 0.71 4.44
C ALA A 127 -13.83 -0.67 3.76
N VAL A 128 -14.57 -0.82 2.66
CA VAL A 128 -14.57 -2.05 1.85
C VAL A 128 -13.18 -2.31 1.24
N ALA A 129 -12.55 -1.27 0.66
CA ALA A 129 -11.21 -1.38 0.09
C ALA A 129 -10.11 -1.60 1.14
N TRP A 130 -10.38 -1.31 2.41
CA TRP A 130 -9.48 -1.61 3.51
C TRP A 130 -9.66 -3.04 4.06
N LEU A 131 -10.90 -3.53 4.12
CA LEU A 131 -11.24 -4.83 4.71
C LEU A 131 -10.65 -6.01 3.92
N ILE A 132 -10.66 -5.94 2.58
CA ILE A 132 -10.17 -7.04 1.72
C ILE A 132 -8.67 -7.32 1.97
N PRO A 133 -7.76 -6.32 1.90
CA PRO A 133 -6.37 -6.53 2.25
C PRO A 133 -6.17 -7.01 3.67
N TYR A 134 -6.92 -6.45 4.63
CA TYR A 134 -6.78 -6.80 6.04
C TYR A 134 -7.14 -8.27 6.31
N ALA A 135 -8.28 -8.73 5.79
CA ALA A 135 -8.71 -10.12 5.91
C ALA A 135 -7.75 -11.09 5.19
N SER A 136 -7.24 -10.71 4.01
CA SER A 136 -6.27 -11.51 3.26
C SER A 136 -4.95 -11.67 4.01
N SER A 137 -4.42 -10.57 4.58
CA SER A 137 -3.22 -10.59 5.41
C SER A 137 -3.40 -11.42 6.67
N PHE A 138 -4.57 -11.33 7.32
CA PHE A 138 -4.89 -12.13 8.49
C PHE A 138 -4.96 -13.63 8.17
N TYR A 139 -5.61 -14.00 7.06
CA TYR A 139 -5.65 -15.38 6.59
C TYR A 139 -4.24 -15.94 6.36
N MET A 140 -3.40 -15.21 5.62
CA MET A 140 -2.01 -15.63 5.37
C MET A 140 -1.20 -15.74 6.66
N ALA A 141 -1.41 -14.82 7.61
CA ALA A 141 -0.76 -14.88 8.92
C ALA A 141 -1.16 -16.14 9.69
N PHE A 142 -2.45 -16.44 9.74
CA PHE A 142 -2.96 -17.62 10.41
C PHE A 142 -2.42 -18.92 9.79
N GLN A 143 -2.42 -19.03 8.47
CA GLN A 143 -1.86 -20.19 7.76
C GLN A 143 -0.35 -20.35 8.03
N THR A 144 0.40 -19.25 8.00
CA THR A 144 1.83 -19.25 8.29
C THR A 144 2.09 -19.72 9.73
N LEU A 145 1.35 -19.19 10.70
CA LEU A 145 1.49 -19.60 12.10
C LEU A 145 1.20 -21.09 12.29
N LEU A 146 0.14 -21.62 11.67
CA LEU A 146 -0.19 -23.05 11.77
C LEU A 146 0.83 -23.96 11.10
N HIS A 147 1.48 -23.51 10.01
CA HIS A 147 2.46 -24.30 9.30
C HIS A 147 3.79 -24.45 10.06
N PHE A 148 4.17 -23.43 10.83
CA PHE A 148 5.45 -23.37 11.55
C PHE A 148 5.34 -23.60 13.07
N LEU A 149 4.14 -23.92 13.57
CA LEU A 149 3.92 -24.36 14.95
C LEU A 149 4.40 -25.82 15.13
#